data_AF-A0A6P1BDR1-F1
#
_entry.id   AF-A0A6P1BDR1-F1
#
_cell.length_a   1.000
_cell.length_b   1.000
_cell.length_c   1.000
_cell.angle_alpha   90.00
_cell.angle_beta   90.00
_cell.angle_gamma   90.00
#
_symmetry.space_group_name_H-M   'P 1'
#
loop_
_entity.id
_entity.type
_entity.pdbx_description
1 polymer ?
#
loop_
_entity_poly.entity_id
_entity_poly.type
_entity_poly.pdbx_seq_one_letter_code
_entity_poly.pdbx_strand_id
1 'polypeptide(L)'
;MIALMAATGWPAQANDSAAELSIGGLQFVRTKDVAMASEELRIGLDRVSVRYQFVNQTSKPVALTVAFPLPDIDLSEAENIAFPSSNPVNFVEFETKIDGIAVPLTIDQRAMVGSKDVTALLRQYKLPLLPLGDRDIRIADLPAATRSKLIDGGLLMPAGMNDNGRQQYMPGWITKTSAVREQVFPAARTVTVEHQYRPSVGSSPDTVLRSGLRRSAALGPEVERYRRDYCITDAFLAELDRRAGSDQANTARLQERRISYVLRTGANWAGPIRSFTLTIDPGSDDHLASFCPGRLKPSSANNSRQFTASDFMPDADLKILIIGKF
;
A
#
# COMPACT_ATOMS: atom_id res chain seq x y z
N MET A 1 -12.68 29.43 -16.98
CA MET A 1 -12.00 28.18 -17.39
C MET A 1 -11.33 27.61 -16.16
N ILE A 2 -11.92 26.60 -15.53
CA ILE A 2 -11.33 25.92 -14.37
C ILE A 2 -10.54 24.74 -14.96
N ALA A 3 -9.21 24.82 -14.90
CA ALA A 3 -8.33 23.73 -15.31
C ALA A 3 -8.35 22.65 -14.22
N LEU A 4 -8.99 21.52 -14.53
CA LEU A 4 -9.01 20.34 -13.67
C LEU A 4 -7.61 19.70 -13.71
N MET A 5 -6.80 19.89 -12.67
CA MET A 5 -5.56 19.14 -12.51
C MET A 5 -5.92 17.68 -12.20
N ALA A 6 -5.62 16.79 -13.15
CA ALA A 6 -5.69 15.36 -12.93
C ALA A 6 -4.59 14.96 -11.93
N ALA A 7 -5.00 14.58 -10.71
CA ALA A 7 -4.12 13.94 -9.75
C ALA A 7 -3.74 12.55 -10.30
N THR A 8 -2.55 12.44 -10.88
CA THR A 8 -1.95 11.14 -11.19
C THR A 8 -1.53 10.51 -9.86
N GLY A 9 -2.38 9.64 -9.31
CA GLY A 9 -2.00 8.83 -8.16
C GLY A 9 -0.76 8.01 -8.49
N TRP A 10 0.33 8.22 -7.75
CA TRP A 10 1.51 7.37 -7.88
C TRP A 10 1.20 5.97 -7.34
N PRO A 11 1.65 4.91 -8.03
CA PRO A 11 1.53 3.58 -7.49
C PRO A 11 2.40 3.49 -6.23
N ALA A 12 1.78 3.17 -5.11
CA ALA A 12 2.46 2.62 -3.94
C ALA A 12 3.41 1.48 -4.38
N GLN A 13 4.45 1.17 -3.59
CA GLN A 13 5.34 0.03 -3.86
C GLN A 13 5.31 -0.96 -2.64
N ALA A 14 5.28 -2.29 -2.82
CA ALA A 14 5.12 -3.32 -1.77
C ALA A 14 5.35 -4.78 -2.22
N ASN A 15 6.54 -5.09 -2.76
CA ASN A 15 7.02 -6.47 -2.92
C ASN A 15 8.56 -6.44 -2.84
N ASP A 16 9.19 -7.46 -2.27
CA ASP A 16 10.65 -7.54 -2.13
C ASP A 16 11.32 -7.33 -3.49
N SER A 17 12.33 -6.46 -3.52
CA SER A 17 13.13 -6.19 -4.71
C SER A 17 14.59 -6.00 -4.33
N ALA A 18 15.49 -6.40 -5.22
CA ALA A 18 16.87 -5.96 -5.14
C ALA A 18 16.92 -4.43 -5.21
N ALA A 19 17.85 -3.84 -4.46
CA ALA A 19 18.03 -2.40 -4.38
C ALA A 19 19.51 -2.03 -4.29
N GLU A 20 19.81 -0.77 -4.55
CA GLU A 20 21.11 -0.15 -4.32
C GLU A 20 20.95 1.20 -3.62
N LEU A 21 21.91 1.57 -2.78
CA LEU A 21 21.96 2.90 -2.19
C LEU A 21 22.73 3.84 -3.12
N SER A 22 22.03 4.78 -3.75
CA SER A 22 22.60 5.81 -4.64
C SER A 22 22.71 7.17 -3.94
N ILE A 23 23.34 8.16 -4.61
CA ILE A 23 23.39 9.55 -4.15
C ILE A 23 21.97 10.12 -3.90
N GLY A 24 20.96 9.63 -4.63
CA GLY A 24 19.55 10.02 -4.48
C GLY A 24 18.75 9.17 -3.48
N GLY A 25 19.38 8.25 -2.76
CA GLY A 25 18.70 7.30 -1.86
C GLY A 25 18.53 5.91 -2.46
N LEU A 26 17.69 5.10 -1.81
CA LEU A 26 17.40 3.71 -2.16
C LEU A 26 16.73 3.62 -3.53
N GLN A 27 17.28 2.83 -4.44
CA GLN A 27 16.71 2.58 -5.76
C GLN A 27 16.51 1.08 -5.97
N PHE A 28 15.35 0.68 -6.48
CA PHE A 28 15.12 -0.71 -6.89
C PHE A 28 15.88 -1.03 -8.17
N VAL A 29 16.65 -2.10 -8.14
CA VAL A 29 17.47 -2.56 -9.27
C VAL A 29 17.04 -3.93 -9.72
N ARG A 30 17.34 -4.26 -10.98
CA ARG A 30 17.14 -5.60 -11.50
C ARG A 30 18.38 -6.45 -11.28
N THR A 31 18.19 -7.69 -10.84
CA THR A 31 19.26 -8.69 -10.78
C THR A 31 18.94 -9.87 -11.69
N LYS A 32 19.99 -10.44 -12.30
CA LYS A 32 19.92 -11.69 -13.08
C LYS A 32 20.44 -12.90 -12.30
N ASP A 33 20.95 -12.68 -11.09
CA ASP A 33 21.70 -13.70 -10.35
C ASP A 33 20.82 -14.45 -9.35
N VAL A 34 19.73 -13.82 -8.88
CA VAL A 34 18.79 -14.39 -7.91
C VAL A 34 17.38 -14.38 -8.51
N ALA A 35 16.73 -15.54 -8.52
CA ALA A 35 15.35 -15.70 -8.98
C ALA A 35 14.39 -15.94 -7.81
N MET A 36 13.16 -15.46 -7.97
CA MET A 36 12.05 -15.81 -7.08
C MET A 36 11.40 -17.12 -7.57
N ALA A 37 11.65 -18.21 -6.85
CA ALA A 37 11.07 -19.52 -7.14
C ALA A 37 9.60 -19.58 -6.71
N SER A 38 9.26 -19.03 -5.54
CA SER A 38 7.86 -18.90 -5.15
C SER A 38 7.57 -17.65 -4.34
N GLU A 39 6.31 -17.22 -4.41
CA GLU A 39 5.71 -16.23 -3.53
C GLU A 39 4.34 -16.75 -3.08
N GLU A 40 4.17 -16.90 -1.77
CA GLU A 40 2.91 -17.19 -1.10
C GLU A 40 2.47 -15.95 -0.33
N LEU A 41 1.52 -15.21 -0.91
CA LEU A 41 1.00 -13.96 -0.38
C LEU A 41 -0.39 -14.18 0.23
N ARG A 42 -0.57 -13.77 1.48
CA ARG A 42 -1.88 -13.68 2.13
C ARG A 42 -2.13 -12.24 2.54
N ILE A 43 -3.28 -11.70 2.14
CA ILE A 43 -3.71 -10.35 2.48
C ILE A 43 -5.03 -10.45 3.26
N GLY A 44 -5.00 -10.02 4.52
CA GLY A 44 -6.16 -9.86 5.38
C GLY A 44 -6.30 -8.43 5.90
N LEU A 45 -7.38 -8.16 6.64
CA LEU A 45 -7.66 -6.84 7.22
C LEU A 45 -6.74 -6.51 8.40
N ASP A 46 -6.35 -7.51 9.16
CA ASP A 46 -5.50 -7.38 10.35
C ASP A 46 -4.03 -7.67 10.03
N ARG A 47 -3.75 -8.51 9.03
CA ARG A 47 -2.41 -8.98 8.71
C ARG A 47 -2.20 -9.22 7.22
N VAL A 48 -1.05 -8.81 6.74
CA VAL A 48 -0.43 -9.30 5.50
C VAL A 48 0.73 -10.19 5.88
N SER A 49 0.84 -11.35 5.23
CA SER A 49 1.99 -12.23 5.34
C SER A 49 2.44 -12.66 3.96
N VAL A 50 3.75 -12.66 3.73
CA VAL A 50 4.33 -13.13 2.49
C VAL A 50 5.50 -14.06 2.77
N ARG A 51 5.54 -15.18 2.06
CA ARG A 51 6.65 -16.14 2.11
C ARG A 51 7.23 -16.29 0.71
N TYR A 52 8.50 -15.96 0.58
CA TYR A 52 9.27 -16.10 -0.64
C TYR A 52 10.24 -17.27 -0.55
N GLN A 53 10.49 -17.89 -1.70
CA GLN A 53 11.67 -18.74 -1.90
C GLN A 53 12.53 -18.12 -2.99
N PHE A 54 13.74 -17.71 -2.62
CA PHE A 54 14.73 -17.17 -3.56
C PHE A 54 15.82 -18.19 -3.85
N VAL A 55 16.25 -18.27 -5.10
CA VAL A 55 17.32 -19.18 -5.54
C VAL A 55 18.43 -18.39 -6.19
N ASN A 56 19.65 -18.52 -5.67
CA ASN A 56 20.85 -18.04 -6.35
C ASN A 56 21.18 -18.96 -7.53
N GLN A 57 21.17 -18.41 -8.73
CA GLN A 57 21.42 -19.12 -9.99
C GLN A 57 22.92 -19.22 -10.33
N THR A 58 23.79 -18.59 -9.54
CA THR A 58 25.23 -18.57 -9.76
C THR A 58 25.95 -19.63 -8.92
N SER A 59 27.21 -19.90 -9.26
CA SER A 59 28.09 -20.82 -8.53
C SER A 59 28.80 -20.17 -7.34
N LYS A 60 28.55 -18.90 -7.05
CA LYS A 60 29.19 -18.14 -5.96
C LYS A 60 28.13 -17.47 -5.08
N PRO A 61 28.42 -17.20 -3.79
CA PRO A 61 27.53 -16.38 -2.98
C PRO A 61 27.29 -15.01 -3.63
N VAL A 62 26.04 -14.55 -3.58
CA VAL A 62 25.62 -13.23 -4.08
C VAL A 62 25.13 -12.41 -2.89
N ALA A 63 25.70 -11.24 -2.68
CA ALA A 63 25.25 -10.29 -1.66
C ALA A 63 24.45 -9.17 -2.32
N LEU A 64 23.26 -8.88 -1.80
CA LEU A 64 22.38 -7.82 -2.30
C LEU A 64 21.79 -7.03 -1.13
N THR A 65 21.63 -5.72 -1.31
CA THR A 65 20.66 -4.97 -0.55
C THR A 65 19.26 -5.34 -1.07
N VAL A 66 18.38 -5.76 -0.17
CA VAL A 66 16.97 -6.08 -0.47
C VAL A 66 16.08 -5.10 0.25
N ALA A 67 15.10 -4.57 -0.47
CA ALA A 67 14.15 -3.61 0.07
C ALA A 67 12.72 -4.06 -0.19
N PHE A 68 11.92 -3.99 0.88
CA PHE A 68 10.48 -4.09 0.85
C PHE A 68 9.89 -2.68 0.98
N PRO A 69 9.41 -2.06 -0.11
CA PRO A 69 8.70 -0.79 0.01
C PRO A 69 7.38 -0.97 0.75
N LEU A 70 6.96 0.02 1.51
CA LEU A 70 5.62 0.13 2.07
C LEU A 70 4.80 1.11 1.23
N PRO A 71 3.45 1.05 1.30
CA PRO A 71 2.61 2.01 0.61
C PRO A 71 2.97 3.46 0.93
N ASP A 72 2.93 4.30 -0.11
CA ASP A 72 3.12 5.74 0.01
C ASP A 72 2.05 6.33 0.95
N ILE A 73 2.48 7.18 1.87
CA ILE A 73 1.59 7.88 2.80
C ILE A 73 1.49 9.34 2.34
N ASP A 74 0.35 9.69 1.76
CA ASP A 74 0.06 11.08 1.40
C ASP A 74 -0.48 11.83 2.62
N LEU A 75 0.30 12.78 3.14
CA LEU A 75 -0.07 13.45 4.37
C LEU A 75 -1.17 14.51 4.19
N SER A 76 -1.47 14.93 2.95
CA SER A 76 -2.66 15.77 2.73
C SER A 76 -3.97 14.99 2.95
N GLU A 77 -3.88 13.66 2.96
CA GLU A 77 -5.01 12.75 3.20
C GLU A 77 -4.84 12.00 4.54
N ALA A 78 -3.91 12.43 5.41
CA ALA A 78 -3.54 11.68 6.61
C ALA A 78 -4.72 11.34 7.53
N GLU A 79 -5.72 12.22 7.62
CA GLU A 79 -6.93 11.99 8.43
C GLU A 79 -7.77 10.79 7.93
N ASN A 80 -7.59 10.39 6.67
CA ASN A 80 -8.25 9.26 6.04
C ASN A 80 -7.40 7.97 6.07
N ILE A 81 -6.20 8.01 6.66
CA ILE A 81 -5.27 6.88 6.72
C ILE A 81 -5.30 6.26 8.12
N ALA A 82 -5.64 4.97 8.18
CA ALA A 82 -5.51 4.20 9.40
C ALA A 82 -4.08 3.67 9.54
N PHE A 83 -3.39 4.08 10.62
CA PHE A 83 -2.09 3.53 11.02
C PHE A 83 -2.27 2.45 12.09
N PRO A 84 -1.75 1.23 11.89
CA PRO A 84 -1.83 0.15 12.87
C PRO A 84 -1.08 0.40 14.18
N SER A 85 -0.05 1.25 14.15
CA SER A 85 0.80 1.61 15.28
C SER A 85 1.07 3.10 15.32
N SER A 86 1.34 3.65 16.50
CA SER A 86 1.81 5.03 16.68
C SER A 86 3.33 5.18 16.52
N ASN A 87 4.07 4.10 16.26
CA ASN A 87 5.51 4.15 16.04
C ASN A 87 5.81 4.82 14.67
N PRO A 88 6.44 6.00 14.63
CA PRO A 88 6.65 6.74 13.38
C PRO A 88 7.71 6.10 12.47
N VAL A 89 8.50 5.15 12.97
CA VAL A 89 9.51 4.42 12.19
C VAL A 89 8.94 3.11 11.65
N ASN A 90 8.28 2.31 12.49
CA ASN A 90 7.65 1.05 12.09
C ASN A 90 6.13 1.08 12.31
N PHE A 91 5.44 1.93 11.54
CA PHE A 91 4.02 2.23 11.71
C PHE A 91 3.08 1.06 11.34
N VAL A 92 3.60 0.03 10.67
CA VAL A 92 2.86 -1.19 10.28
C VAL A 92 3.24 -2.43 11.08
N GLU A 93 4.13 -2.30 12.08
CA GLU A 93 4.63 -3.44 12.86
C GLU A 93 5.26 -4.53 11.95
N PHE A 94 6.09 -4.09 10.99
CA PHE A 94 6.77 -4.98 10.05
C PHE A 94 7.80 -5.86 10.77
N GLU A 95 7.75 -7.15 10.46
CA GLU A 95 8.71 -8.15 10.92
C GLU A 95 9.15 -9.02 9.75
N THR A 96 10.41 -9.46 9.78
CA THR A 96 10.97 -10.40 8.80
C THR A 96 11.69 -11.57 9.46
N LYS A 97 11.65 -12.72 8.79
CA LYS A 97 12.47 -13.89 9.10
C LYS A 97 13.18 -14.38 7.85
N ILE A 98 14.43 -14.79 8.03
CA ILE A 98 15.25 -15.44 7.00
C ILE A 98 15.54 -16.85 7.48
N ASP A 99 15.12 -17.85 6.72
CA ASP A 99 15.20 -19.27 7.08
C ASP A 99 14.69 -19.55 8.51
N GLY A 100 13.58 -18.90 8.88
CA GLY A 100 12.92 -19.03 10.18
C GLY A 100 13.53 -18.18 11.32
N ILE A 101 14.66 -17.52 11.08
CA ILE A 101 15.35 -16.68 12.07
C ILE A 101 14.92 -15.23 11.91
N ALA A 102 14.46 -14.57 12.98
CA ALA A 102 14.11 -13.16 12.95
C ALA A 102 15.34 -12.30 12.67
N VAL A 103 15.21 -11.35 11.72
CA VAL A 103 16.30 -10.46 11.31
C VAL A 103 15.85 -9.00 11.48
N PRO A 104 16.70 -8.10 12.02
CA PRO A 104 16.35 -6.68 12.10
C PRO A 104 16.34 -6.04 10.71
N LEU A 105 15.49 -5.04 10.54
CA LEU A 105 15.40 -4.23 9.32
C LEU A 105 15.81 -2.80 9.60
N THR A 106 16.43 -2.18 8.61
CA THR A 106 16.61 -0.72 8.59
C THR A 106 15.46 -0.10 7.85
N ILE A 107 14.79 0.89 8.46
CA ILE A 107 13.74 1.64 7.77
C ILE A 107 14.37 2.85 7.06
N ASP A 108 14.28 2.90 5.73
CA ASP A 108 14.57 4.10 4.94
C ASP A 108 13.25 4.85 4.69
N GLN A 109 13.16 6.06 5.26
CA GLN A 109 12.03 6.98 5.05
C GLN A 109 12.46 8.20 4.27
N ARG A 110 11.64 8.57 3.29
CA ARG A 110 11.82 9.73 2.41
C ARG A 110 10.56 10.56 2.35
N ALA A 111 10.72 11.87 2.21
CA ALA A 111 9.63 12.80 2.00
C ALA A 111 9.72 13.40 0.60
N MET A 112 8.62 13.35 -0.15
CA MET A 112 8.55 13.77 -1.54
C MET A 112 7.49 14.84 -1.73
N VAL A 113 7.83 15.95 -2.39
CA VAL A 113 6.86 16.92 -2.92
C VAL A 113 6.96 16.88 -4.43
N GLY A 114 5.92 16.34 -5.07
CA GLY A 114 6.08 15.92 -6.45
C GLY A 114 7.27 14.94 -6.56
N SER A 115 8.11 15.10 -7.59
CA SER A 115 9.29 14.25 -7.80
C SER A 115 10.51 14.68 -6.97
N LYS A 116 10.39 15.75 -6.18
CA LYS A 116 11.50 16.32 -5.42
C LYS A 116 11.60 15.67 -4.04
N ASP A 117 12.76 15.09 -3.74
CA ASP A 117 13.10 14.65 -2.39
C ASP A 117 13.37 15.88 -1.50
N VAL A 118 12.54 16.07 -0.48
CA VAL A 118 12.63 17.15 0.52
C VAL A 118 13.09 16.65 1.89
N THR A 119 13.55 15.40 1.98
CA THR A 119 13.96 14.74 3.23
C THR A 119 15.01 15.55 4.00
N ALA A 120 16.07 16.01 3.32
CA ALA A 120 17.13 16.77 3.95
C ALA A 120 16.63 18.12 4.50
N LEU A 121 15.70 18.77 3.80
CA LEU A 121 15.10 20.03 4.20
C LEU A 121 14.25 19.85 5.46
N LEU A 122 13.40 18.82 5.52
CA LEU A 122 12.59 18.53 6.70
C LEU A 122 13.49 18.21 7.91
N ARG A 123 14.53 17.39 7.71
CA ARG A 123 15.52 17.09 8.76
C ARG A 123 16.24 18.35 9.25
N GLN A 124 16.59 19.28 8.36
CA GLN A 124 17.20 20.56 8.73
C GLN A 124 16.27 21.39 9.64
N TYR A 125 14.96 21.38 9.37
CA TYR A 125 13.96 22.02 10.23
C TYR A 125 13.54 21.19 11.44
N LYS A 126 14.17 20.03 11.66
CA LYS A 126 13.81 19.06 12.71
C LYS A 126 12.34 18.62 12.64
N LEU A 127 11.79 18.59 11.44
CA LEU A 127 10.45 18.08 11.18
C LEU A 127 10.52 16.57 10.90
N PRO A 128 9.59 15.78 11.46
CA PRO A 128 9.48 14.37 11.17
C PRO A 128 9.02 14.17 9.72
N LEU A 129 9.53 13.10 9.09
CA LEU A 129 9.10 12.72 7.74
C LEU A 129 7.69 12.13 7.78
N LEU A 130 7.40 11.28 8.77
CA LEU A 130 6.05 10.82 9.09
C LEU A 130 5.61 11.43 10.43
N PRO A 131 4.80 12.50 10.42
CA PRO A 131 4.21 13.05 11.63
C PRO A 131 3.12 12.11 12.17
N LEU A 132 3.50 11.27 13.13
CA LEU A 132 2.65 10.24 13.72
C LEU A 132 3.00 10.06 15.21
N GLY A 133 1.97 9.87 16.04
CA GLY A 133 2.14 9.58 17.46
C GLY A 133 2.85 10.71 18.20
N ASP A 134 3.97 10.39 18.86
CA ASP A 134 4.80 11.33 19.61
C ASP A 134 5.56 12.33 18.73
N ARG A 135 5.58 12.10 17.41
CA ARG A 135 6.20 12.98 16.40
C ARG A 135 5.17 13.78 15.61
N ASP A 136 3.98 14.01 16.14
CA ASP A 136 3.02 14.88 15.48
C ASP A 136 3.56 16.33 15.34
N ILE A 137 3.18 17.03 14.28
CA ILE A 137 3.67 18.40 14.00
C ILE A 137 2.61 19.43 14.37
N ARG A 138 2.92 20.25 15.37
CA ARG A 138 2.16 21.47 15.63
C ARG A 138 2.64 22.60 14.74
N ILE A 139 2.01 22.76 13.57
CA ILE A 139 2.39 23.79 12.59
C ILE A 139 2.29 25.21 13.19
N ALA A 140 1.35 25.43 14.11
CA ALA A 140 1.20 26.70 14.82
C ALA A 140 2.43 27.08 15.68
N ASP A 141 3.22 26.09 16.11
CA ASP A 141 4.39 26.29 16.97
C ASP A 141 5.67 26.57 16.16
N LEU A 142 5.63 26.37 14.83
CA LEU A 142 6.77 26.65 13.96
C LEU A 142 7.04 28.17 13.87
N PRO A 143 8.31 28.60 13.85
CA PRO A 143 8.66 30.00 13.62
C PRO A 143 8.04 30.53 12.33
N ALA A 144 7.59 31.80 12.33
CA ALA A 144 6.90 32.39 11.18
C ALA A 144 7.74 32.33 9.89
N ALA A 145 9.05 32.59 9.98
CA ALA A 145 9.96 32.49 8.85
C ALA A 145 10.08 31.05 8.31
N THR A 146 10.07 30.04 9.21
CA THR A 146 10.07 28.62 8.82
C THR A 146 8.77 28.27 8.11
N ARG A 147 7.62 28.66 8.67
CA ARG A 147 6.32 28.44 8.03
C ARG A 147 6.26 29.02 6.62
N SER A 148 6.66 30.29 6.45
CA SER A 148 6.67 30.93 5.13
C SER A 148 7.48 30.10 4.12
N LYS A 149 8.70 29.70 4.48
CA LYS A 149 9.54 28.89 3.59
C LYS A 149 8.94 27.52 3.25
N LEU A 150 8.27 26.88 4.21
CA LEU A 150 7.61 25.59 3.98
C LEU A 150 6.38 25.74 3.07
N ILE A 151 5.62 26.84 3.23
CA ILE A 151 4.49 27.18 2.35
C ILE A 151 4.99 27.46 0.93
N ASP A 152 6.00 28.33 0.79
CA ASP A 152 6.59 28.69 -0.51
C ASP A 152 7.18 27.48 -1.24
N GLY A 153 7.66 26.49 -0.47
CA GLY A 153 8.18 25.23 -1.00
C GLY A 153 7.14 24.14 -1.25
N GLY A 154 5.86 24.38 -0.96
CA GLY A 154 4.77 23.40 -1.08
C GLY A 154 4.77 22.29 -0.02
N LEU A 155 5.54 22.42 1.07
CA LEU A 155 5.58 21.46 2.17
C LEU A 155 4.45 21.70 3.19
N LEU A 156 3.84 22.89 3.19
CA LEU A 156 2.66 23.20 3.97
C LEU A 156 1.54 23.67 3.03
N MET A 157 0.45 22.90 3.00
CA MET A 157 -0.70 23.14 2.13
C MET A 157 -1.85 23.79 2.93
N PRO A 158 -2.61 24.73 2.35
CA PRO A 158 -3.79 25.29 2.98
C PRO A 158 -4.79 24.19 3.39
N ALA A 159 -5.23 24.22 4.65
CA ALA A 159 -6.15 23.24 5.25
C ALA A 159 -7.38 23.93 5.88
N GLY A 160 -7.98 24.85 5.13
CA GLY A 160 -9.14 25.62 5.61
C GLY A 160 -8.80 26.73 6.62
N MET A 161 -9.84 27.30 7.23
CA MET A 161 -9.73 28.39 8.20
C MET A 161 -10.15 27.86 9.57
N ASN A 162 -9.48 28.30 10.64
CA ASN A 162 -9.99 28.07 11.99
C ASN A 162 -11.16 29.03 12.32
N ASP A 163 -11.79 28.82 13.48
CA ASP A 163 -12.94 29.61 13.96
C ASP A 163 -12.68 31.12 14.04
N ASN A 164 -11.41 31.53 14.16
CA ASN A 164 -11.00 32.93 14.20
C ASN A 164 -10.66 33.49 12.80
N GLY A 165 -10.99 32.77 11.73
CA GLY A 165 -10.73 33.15 10.35
C GLY A 165 -9.25 33.08 9.95
N ARG A 166 -8.39 32.42 10.73
CA ARG A 166 -6.96 32.25 10.39
C ARG A 166 -6.76 31.00 9.55
N GLN A 167 -6.02 31.14 8.46
CA GLN A 167 -5.63 30.03 7.59
C GLN A 167 -4.86 28.97 8.38
N GLN A 168 -5.35 27.74 8.32
CA GLN A 168 -4.68 26.54 8.79
C GLN A 168 -3.88 25.92 7.65
N TYR A 169 -2.87 25.14 8.03
CA TYR A 169 -2.01 24.43 7.10
C TYR A 169 -1.85 23.00 7.57
N MET A 170 -1.59 22.10 6.63
CA MET A 170 -1.25 20.69 6.87
C MET A 170 0.01 20.30 6.10
N PRO A 171 0.73 19.23 6.50
CA PRO A 171 1.83 18.68 5.73
C PRO A 171 1.43 18.37 4.28
N GLY A 172 2.26 18.81 3.33
CA GLY A 172 2.01 18.70 1.88
C GLY A 172 2.92 17.71 1.15
N TRP A 173 3.54 16.76 1.85
CA TRP A 173 4.48 15.80 1.26
C TRP A 173 4.00 14.36 1.42
N ILE A 174 4.46 13.51 0.50
CA ILE A 174 4.26 12.07 0.53
C ILE A 174 5.45 11.44 1.26
N THR A 175 5.17 10.62 2.26
CA THR A 175 6.19 9.79 2.90
C THR A 175 6.30 8.44 2.18
N LYS A 176 7.48 8.15 1.65
CA LYS A 176 7.84 6.83 1.12
C LYS A 176 8.67 6.10 2.16
N THR A 177 8.32 4.85 2.44
CA THR A 177 9.02 4.03 3.44
C THR A 177 9.47 2.72 2.82
N SER A 178 10.69 2.27 3.10
CA SER A 178 11.16 0.93 2.73
C SER A 178 11.83 0.25 3.91
N ALA A 179 11.51 -1.03 4.13
CA ALA A 179 12.24 -1.89 5.05
C ALA A 179 13.40 -2.57 4.30
N VAL A 180 14.62 -2.34 4.76
CA VAL A 180 15.86 -2.66 4.05
C VAL A 180 16.70 -3.63 4.85
N ARG A 181 17.29 -4.62 4.16
CA ARG A 181 18.26 -5.55 4.72
C ARG A 181 19.39 -5.84 3.73
N GLU A 182 20.54 -6.18 4.27
CA GLU A 182 21.60 -6.84 3.51
C GLU A 182 21.34 -8.36 3.53
N GLN A 183 21.39 -9.00 2.37
CA GLN A 183 21.12 -10.41 2.21
C GLN A 183 22.23 -11.09 1.42
N VAL A 184 22.76 -12.18 1.97
CA VAL A 184 23.60 -13.11 1.22
C VAL A 184 22.74 -14.28 0.77
N PHE A 185 22.77 -14.57 -0.53
CA PHE A 185 22.19 -15.76 -1.14
C PHE A 185 23.31 -16.76 -1.43
N PRO A 186 23.39 -17.89 -0.69
CA PRO A 186 24.44 -18.89 -0.93
C PRO A 186 24.33 -19.52 -2.32
N ALA A 187 25.46 -19.94 -2.89
CA ALA A 187 25.48 -20.59 -4.20
C ALA A 187 24.57 -21.82 -4.23
N ALA A 188 23.73 -21.92 -5.27
CA ALA A 188 22.85 -23.07 -5.53
C ALA A 188 21.97 -23.51 -4.34
N ARG A 189 21.59 -22.58 -3.45
CA ARG A 189 20.67 -22.83 -2.35
C ARG A 189 19.44 -21.94 -2.44
N THR A 190 18.34 -22.47 -1.92
CA THR A 190 17.12 -21.71 -1.66
C THR A 190 17.25 -20.99 -0.32
N VAL A 191 16.87 -19.71 -0.30
CA VAL A 191 16.68 -18.91 0.92
C VAL A 191 15.19 -18.66 1.08
N THR A 192 14.65 -18.94 2.25
CA THR A 192 13.26 -18.61 2.60
C THR A 192 13.23 -17.25 3.28
N VAL A 193 12.38 -16.36 2.78
CA VAL A 193 12.14 -15.04 3.38
C VAL A 193 10.68 -14.95 3.75
N GLU A 194 10.39 -14.57 4.98
CA GLU A 194 9.02 -14.43 5.47
C GLU A 194 8.84 -13.03 6.03
N HIS A 195 7.80 -12.32 5.58
CA HIS A 195 7.41 -11.04 6.15
C HIS A 195 6.01 -11.14 6.74
N GLN A 196 5.78 -10.36 7.80
CA GLN A 196 4.45 -10.08 8.30
C GLN A 196 4.35 -8.62 8.73
N TYR A 197 3.19 -8.01 8.49
CA TYR A 197 2.88 -6.66 8.93
C TYR A 197 1.37 -6.42 8.94
N ARG A 198 0.94 -5.32 9.54
CA ARG A 198 -0.46 -4.90 9.57
C ARG A 198 -0.72 -3.89 8.46
N PRO A 199 -1.69 -4.13 7.56
CA PRO A 199 -1.94 -3.21 6.46
C PRO A 199 -2.64 -1.93 6.94
N SER A 200 -2.43 -0.84 6.21
CA SER A 200 -3.37 0.29 6.28
C SER A 200 -4.65 -0.09 5.57
N VAL A 201 -5.79 0.10 6.25
CA VAL A 201 -7.11 -0.29 5.73
C VAL A 201 -7.96 0.97 5.63
N GLY A 202 -8.26 1.38 4.40
CA GLY A 202 -9.22 2.46 4.16
C GLY A 202 -10.61 2.00 4.59
N SER A 203 -11.37 2.86 5.26
CA SER A 203 -12.70 2.55 5.77
C SER A 203 -13.71 3.58 5.30
N SER A 204 -14.91 3.15 4.93
CA SER A 204 -16.07 4.05 4.82
C SER A 204 -17.30 3.41 5.48
N PRO A 205 -18.17 4.20 6.12
CA PRO A 205 -19.38 3.69 6.78
C PRO A 205 -20.46 3.23 5.78
N ASP A 206 -20.21 3.39 4.49
CA ASP A 206 -21.10 3.03 3.39
C ASP A 206 -20.28 2.76 2.12
N THR A 207 -20.92 2.25 1.07
CA THR A 207 -20.32 2.01 -0.25
C THR A 207 -21.18 2.62 -1.37
N VAL A 208 -20.51 3.25 -2.34
CA VAL A 208 -21.16 3.80 -3.56
C VAL A 208 -21.89 2.72 -4.37
N LEU A 209 -21.58 1.44 -4.14
CA LEU A 209 -22.12 0.30 -4.88
C LEU A 209 -23.54 -0.11 -4.45
N ARG A 210 -24.04 0.34 -3.28
CA ARG A 210 -25.42 0.05 -2.86
C ARG A 210 -26.41 0.57 -3.91
N SER A 211 -27.44 -0.21 -4.24
CA SER A 211 -28.42 0.08 -5.30
C SER A 211 -28.89 1.55 -5.35
N GLY A 212 -29.25 2.14 -4.21
CA GLY A 212 -29.72 3.53 -4.15
C GLY A 212 -28.66 4.58 -4.57
N LEU A 213 -27.41 4.39 -4.15
CA LEU A 213 -26.30 5.28 -4.50
C LEU A 213 -25.80 5.01 -5.92
N ARG A 214 -25.70 3.73 -6.29
CA ARG A 214 -25.23 3.29 -7.61
C ARG A 214 -26.08 3.79 -8.77
N ARG A 215 -27.39 4.00 -8.55
CA ARG A 215 -28.32 4.53 -9.56
C ARG A 215 -28.34 6.06 -9.65
N SER A 216 -27.66 6.75 -8.73
CA SER A 216 -27.55 8.21 -8.77
C SER A 216 -26.67 8.65 -9.95
N ALA A 217 -27.22 9.48 -10.83
CA ALA A 217 -26.45 10.05 -11.95
C ALA A 217 -25.22 10.85 -11.46
N ALA A 218 -25.32 11.49 -10.30
CA ALA A 218 -24.21 12.26 -9.71
C ALA A 218 -23.03 11.37 -9.27
N LEU A 219 -23.29 10.10 -8.94
CA LEU A 219 -22.27 9.15 -8.49
C LEU A 219 -21.79 8.21 -9.61
N GLY A 220 -22.36 8.33 -10.83
CA GLY A 220 -22.01 7.49 -11.97
C GLY A 220 -20.50 7.37 -12.23
N PRO A 221 -19.73 8.47 -12.30
CA PRO A 221 -18.27 8.39 -12.49
C PRO A 221 -17.54 7.59 -11.40
N GLU A 222 -18.00 7.70 -10.15
CA GLU A 222 -17.41 6.99 -9.02
C GLU A 222 -17.76 5.50 -9.02
N VAL A 223 -18.99 5.16 -9.39
CA VAL A 223 -19.42 3.76 -9.61
C VAL A 223 -18.57 3.10 -10.70
N GLU A 224 -18.37 3.77 -11.84
CA GLU A 224 -17.54 3.25 -12.92
C GLU A 224 -16.07 3.12 -12.51
N ARG A 225 -15.58 4.04 -11.68
CA ARG A 225 -14.26 3.91 -11.06
C ARG A 225 -14.15 2.65 -10.21
N TYR A 226 -15.12 2.38 -9.33
CA TYR A 226 -15.12 1.17 -8.50
C TYR A 226 -15.21 -0.11 -9.35
N ARG A 227 -16.10 -0.13 -10.36
CA ARG A 227 -16.22 -1.27 -11.27
C ARG A 227 -14.91 -1.61 -11.94
N ARG A 228 -14.18 -0.59 -12.42
CA ARG A 228 -12.88 -0.78 -13.06
C ARG A 228 -11.78 -1.14 -12.06
N ASP A 229 -11.67 -0.43 -10.95
CA ASP A 229 -10.54 -0.55 -10.01
C ASP A 229 -10.59 -1.85 -9.19
N TYR A 230 -11.79 -2.38 -8.93
CA TYR A 230 -12.01 -3.59 -8.13
C TYR A 230 -12.61 -4.76 -8.93
N CYS A 231 -12.85 -4.58 -10.24
CA CYS A 231 -13.46 -5.58 -11.11
C CYS A 231 -14.84 -6.07 -10.60
N ILE A 232 -15.69 -5.12 -10.22
CA ILE A 232 -17.02 -5.39 -9.67
C ILE A 232 -17.94 -5.99 -10.76
N THR A 233 -18.38 -7.22 -10.52
CA THR A 233 -19.28 -7.96 -11.42
C THR A 233 -20.75 -7.74 -11.07
N ASP A 234 -21.65 -8.04 -12.00
CA ASP A 234 -23.08 -7.97 -11.70
C ASP A 234 -23.54 -9.03 -10.69
N ALA A 235 -22.85 -10.18 -10.63
CA ALA A 235 -23.09 -11.18 -9.59
C ALA A 235 -22.71 -10.65 -8.19
N PHE A 236 -21.57 -9.93 -8.09
CA PHE A 236 -21.19 -9.25 -6.85
C PHE A 236 -22.24 -8.23 -6.42
N LEU A 237 -22.75 -7.43 -7.37
CA LEU A 237 -23.76 -6.42 -7.09
C LEU A 237 -25.11 -7.01 -6.70
N ALA A 238 -25.52 -8.11 -7.34
CA ALA A 238 -26.76 -8.81 -6.98
C ALA A 238 -26.69 -9.34 -5.53
N GLU A 239 -25.55 -9.91 -5.14
CA GLU A 239 -25.34 -10.37 -3.77
C GLU A 239 -25.25 -9.20 -2.77
N LEU A 240 -24.60 -8.10 -3.13
CA LEU A 240 -24.58 -6.88 -2.33
C LEU A 240 -26.00 -6.34 -2.12
N ASP A 241 -26.81 -6.24 -3.19
CA ASP A 241 -28.19 -5.76 -3.11
C ASP A 241 -29.05 -6.68 -2.23
N ARG A 242 -28.84 -8.02 -2.29
CA ARG A 242 -29.50 -8.99 -1.41
C ARG A 242 -29.16 -8.76 0.07
N ARG A 243 -27.91 -8.41 0.39
CA ARG A 243 -27.45 -8.14 1.77
C ARG A 243 -27.85 -6.75 2.26
N ALA A 244 -27.84 -5.75 1.39
CA ALA A 244 -28.13 -4.36 1.71
C ALA A 244 -29.63 -4.08 1.86
N GLY A 245 -30.48 -4.84 1.16
CA GLY A 245 -31.90 -4.55 1.06
C GLY A 245 -32.21 -3.39 0.09
N SER A 246 -33.48 -2.99 0.05
CA SER A 246 -33.98 -1.94 -0.85
C SER A 246 -34.00 -0.54 -0.26
N ASP A 247 -33.64 -0.38 1.01
CA ASP A 247 -33.69 0.91 1.69
C ASP A 247 -32.67 1.89 1.09
N GLN A 248 -33.10 3.14 0.91
CA GLN A 248 -32.21 4.20 0.45
C GLN A 248 -31.11 4.49 1.47
N ALA A 249 -31.47 4.48 2.75
CA ALA A 249 -30.53 4.55 3.87
C ALA A 249 -29.77 3.23 4.06
N ASN A 250 -28.55 3.29 4.59
CA ASN A 250 -27.75 2.11 4.92
C ASN A 250 -28.26 1.43 6.22
N THR A 251 -29.49 0.94 6.23
CA THR A 251 -30.12 0.27 7.39
C THR A 251 -29.46 -1.06 7.73
N ALA A 252 -28.91 -1.73 6.72
CA ALA A 252 -28.09 -2.94 6.86
C ALA A 252 -26.72 -2.68 7.53
N ARG A 253 -26.32 -1.40 7.71
CA ARG A 253 -25.04 -0.98 8.32
C ARG A 253 -23.83 -1.63 7.64
N LEU A 254 -23.89 -1.80 6.33
CA LEU A 254 -22.77 -2.32 5.56
C LEU A 254 -21.70 -1.24 5.46
N GLN A 255 -20.49 -1.57 5.83
CA GLN A 255 -19.33 -0.70 5.68
C GLN A 255 -18.43 -1.28 4.61
N GLU A 256 -17.54 -0.46 4.07
CA GLU A 256 -16.49 -0.94 3.16
C GLU A 256 -15.10 -0.79 3.77
N ARG A 257 -14.22 -1.69 3.37
CA ARG A 257 -12.79 -1.70 3.65
C ARG A 257 -12.02 -1.81 2.34
N ARG A 258 -10.92 -1.08 2.21
CA ARG A 258 -10.09 -1.02 1.00
C ARG A 258 -8.63 -1.25 1.36
N ILE A 259 -8.00 -2.22 0.70
CA ILE A 259 -6.57 -2.51 0.83
C ILE A 259 -5.92 -2.35 -0.54
N SER A 260 -4.78 -1.67 -0.58
CA SER A 260 -3.91 -1.65 -1.76
C SER A 260 -2.64 -2.44 -1.43
N TYR A 261 -2.23 -3.32 -2.34
CA TYR A 261 -0.99 -4.08 -2.24
C TYR A 261 -0.30 -4.02 -3.58
N VAL A 262 1.01 -3.97 -3.60
CA VAL A 262 1.76 -3.70 -4.82
C VAL A 262 2.47 -4.98 -5.19
N LEU A 263 2.33 -5.38 -6.43
CA LEU A 263 2.88 -6.67 -6.86
C LEU A 263 4.00 -6.49 -7.87
N ARG A 264 4.02 -5.35 -8.57
CA ARG A 264 4.87 -5.07 -9.73
C ARG A 264 6.36 -5.12 -9.43
N THR A 265 6.81 -4.78 -8.23
CA THR A 265 8.26 -4.81 -7.88
C THR A 265 8.83 -6.22 -7.83
N GLY A 266 7.99 -7.25 -7.72
CA GLY A 266 8.41 -8.66 -7.86
C GLY A 266 9.00 -8.98 -9.24
N ALA A 267 8.79 -8.13 -10.25
CA ALA A 267 9.37 -8.27 -11.58
C ALA A 267 10.86 -7.87 -11.69
N ASN A 268 11.50 -7.44 -10.59
CA ASN A 268 12.91 -7.02 -10.60
C ASN A 268 13.90 -8.17 -10.38
N TRP A 269 13.42 -9.38 -10.08
CA TRP A 269 14.24 -10.57 -9.92
C TRP A 269 14.53 -11.25 -11.27
N ALA A 270 15.42 -12.26 -11.25
CA ALA A 270 15.80 -12.99 -12.44
C ALA A 270 14.63 -13.83 -12.98
N GLY A 271 13.99 -13.35 -14.04
CA GLY A 271 12.86 -14.03 -14.68
C GLY A 271 11.54 -13.91 -13.90
N PRO A 272 10.49 -14.63 -14.33
CA PRO A 272 9.19 -14.60 -13.67
C PRO A 272 9.20 -15.33 -12.33
N ILE A 273 8.20 -15.03 -11.49
CA ILE A 273 7.90 -15.79 -10.27
C ILE A 273 7.39 -17.17 -10.70
N ARG A 274 8.15 -18.23 -10.42
CA ARG A 274 7.83 -19.56 -10.96
C ARG A 274 6.50 -20.10 -10.44
N SER A 275 6.24 -19.93 -9.14
CA SER A 275 4.97 -20.30 -8.50
C SER A 275 4.47 -19.15 -7.62
N PHE A 276 3.32 -18.59 -7.98
CA PHE A 276 2.67 -17.53 -7.23
C PHE A 276 1.34 -18.02 -6.66
N THR A 277 1.11 -17.78 -5.37
CA THR A 277 -0.16 -18.02 -4.69
C THR A 277 -0.59 -16.76 -3.94
N LEU A 278 -1.81 -16.30 -4.21
CA LEU A 278 -2.48 -15.22 -3.50
C LEU A 278 -3.66 -15.77 -2.71
N THR A 279 -3.77 -15.43 -1.44
CA THR A 279 -4.95 -15.69 -0.61
C THR A 279 -5.52 -14.39 -0.09
N ILE A 280 -6.79 -14.11 -0.40
CA ILE A 280 -7.53 -12.97 0.14
C ILE A 280 -8.36 -13.43 1.34
N ASP A 281 -8.08 -12.85 2.50
CA ASP A 281 -8.82 -13.08 3.73
C ASP A 281 -9.71 -11.89 4.07
N PRO A 282 -11.03 -11.97 3.81
CA PRO A 282 -11.93 -10.88 4.12
C PRO A 282 -12.27 -10.79 5.63
N GLY A 283 -11.76 -11.69 6.46
CA GLY A 283 -11.97 -11.73 7.92
C GLY A 283 -13.27 -12.41 8.36
N SER A 284 -14.25 -12.58 7.47
CA SER A 284 -15.50 -13.31 7.72
C SER A 284 -16.08 -13.87 6.43
N ASP A 285 -16.79 -15.00 6.52
CA ASP A 285 -17.53 -15.58 5.38
C ASP A 285 -18.73 -14.73 4.94
N ASP A 286 -19.20 -13.86 5.83
CA ASP A 286 -20.26 -12.89 5.57
C ASP A 286 -19.73 -11.59 4.93
N HIS A 287 -18.44 -11.52 4.59
CA HIS A 287 -17.86 -10.40 3.87
C HIS A 287 -17.73 -10.70 2.39
N LEU A 288 -18.18 -9.76 1.56
CA LEU A 288 -17.96 -9.79 0.12
C LEU A 288 -16.58 -9.22 -0.18
N ALA A 289 -15.81 -9.88 -1.02
CA ALA A 289 -14.51 -9.41 -1.48
C ALA A 289 -14.46 -9.33 -3.01
N SER A 290 -13.82 -8.29 -3.54
CA SER A 290 -13.60 -8.12 -4.98
C SER A 290 -12.26 -7.46 -5.24
N PHE A 291 -11.59 -7.93 -6.29
CA PHE A 291 -10.35 -7.37 -6.81
C PHE A 291 -10.21 -7.78 -8.28
N CYS A 292 -9.33 -7.11 -9.01
CA CYS A 292 -8.99 -7.49 -10.38
C CYS A 292 -7.95 -8.63 -10.40
N PRO A 293 -8.30 -9.85 -10.84
CA PRO A 293 -7.38 -11.00 -10.79
C PRO A 293 -6.33 -10.99 -11.90
N GLY A 294 -6.54 -10.24 -12.99
CA GLY A 294 -5.63 -10.23 -14.13
C GLY A 294 -5.39 -11.64 -14.66
N ARG A 295 -4.14 -12.12 -14.57
CA ARG A 295 -3.74 -13.48 -15.02
C ARG A 295 -3.92 -14.56 -13.96
N LEU A 296 -4.27 -14.19 -12.72
CA LEU A 296 -4.43 -15.12 -11.62
C LEU A 296 -5.69 -15.98 -11.82
N LYS A 297 -5.57 -17.28 -11.53
CA LYS A 297 -6.67 -18.24 -11.65
C LYS A 297 -7.07 -18.75 -10.27
N PRO A 298 -8.37 -18.99 -9.99
CA PRO A 298 -8.78 -19.65 -8.75
C PRO A 298 -8.04 -20.99 -8.57
N SER A 299 -7.58 -21.27 -7.35
CA SER A 299 -6.81 -22.49 -7.07
C SER A 299 -7.67 -23.76 -7.12
N SER A 300 -8.98 -23.63 -6.87
CA SER A 300 -9.97 -24.67 -7.09
C SER A 300 -11.36 -24.07 -7.32
N ALA A 301 -12.28 -24.86 -7.88
CA ALA A 301 -13.67 -24.45 -8.05
C ALA A 301 -14.39 -24.15 -6.72
N ASN A 302 -13.87 -24.67 -5.60
CA ASN A 302 -14.49 -24.58 -4.28
C ASN A 302 -13.78 -23.59 -3.33
N ASN A 303 -12.68 -22.99 -3.76
CA ASN A 303 -11.93 -22.00 -2.97
C ASN A 303 -11.90 -20.66 -3.71
N SER A 304 -12.90 -19.81 -3.46
CA SER A 304 -13.01 -18.48 -4.06
C SER A 304 -12.02 -17.44 -3.51
N ARG A 305 -11.16 -17.82 -2.56
CA ARG A 305 -10.24 -16.92 -1.86
C ARG A 305 -8.79 -17.10 -2.25
N GLN A 306 -8.44 -18.21 -2.89
CA GLN A 306 -7.07 -18.50 -3.26
C GLN A 306 -6.92 -18.53 -4.78
N PHE A 307 -5.87 -17.88 -5.25
CA PHE A 307 -5.55 -17.72 -6.66
C PHE A 307 -4.11 -18.08 -6.92
N THR A 308 -3.81 -18.64 -8.08
CA THR A 308 -2.48 -19.08 -8.45
C THR A 308 -2.10 -18.61 -9.84
N ALA A 309 -0.79 -18.54 -10.07
CA ALA A 309 -0.19 -18.39 -11.39
C ALA A 309 1.17 -19.09 -11.44
N SER A 310 1.54 -19.54 -12.63
CA SER A 310 2.87 -20.09 -12.93
C SER A 310 3.59 -19.15 -13.88
N ASP A 311 4.91 -19.02 -13.71
CA ASP A 311 5.75 -18.07 -14.46
C ASP A 311 5.12 -16.67 -14.50
N PHE A 312 4.69 -16.21 -13.34
CA PHE A 312 3.96 -14.97 -13.17
C PHE A 312 4.90 -13.77 -13.24
N MET A 313 4.59 -12.83 -14.12
CA MET A 313 5.19 -11.50 -14.15
C MET A 313 4.13 -10.48 -13.72
N PRO A 314 4.21 -9.97 -12.49
CA PRO A 314 3.26 -8.96 -12.00
C PRO A 314 3.32 -7.69 -12.86
N ASP A 315 2.21 -7.35 -13.52
CA ASP A 315 2.08 -6.16 -14.38
C ASP A 315 1.17 -5.08 -13.77
N ALA A 316 0.41 -5.43 -12.74
CA ALA A 316 -0.48 -4.54 -12.01
C ALA A 316 -0.35 -4.74 -10.48
N ASP A 317 -0.70 -3.69 -9.75
CA ASP A 317 -0.88 -3.75 -8.30
C ASP A 317 -2.29 -4.23 -7.96
N LEU A 318 -2.47 -4.76 -6.75
CA LEU A 318 -3.74 -5.25 -6.24
C LEU A 318 -4.50 -4.12 -5.52
N LYS A 319 -5.77 -3.96 -5.88
CA LYS A 319 -6.76 -3.20 -5.12
C LYS A 319 -7.85 -4.16 -4.69
N ILE A 320 -8.07 -4.26 -3.37
CA ILE A 320 -9.03 -5.19 -2.78
C ILE A 320 -10.11 -4.38 -2.08
N LEU A 321 -11.37 -4.63 -2.45
CA LEU A 321 -12.55 -4.10 -1.80
C LEU A 321 -13.19 -5.21 -0.97
N ILE A 322 -13.51 -4.92 0.28
CA ILE A 322 -14.26 -5.81 1.17
C ILE A 322 -15.49 -5.06 1.69
N ILE A 323 -16.68 -5.65 1.58
CA ILE A 323 -17.93 -5.07 2.08
C ILE A 323 -18.60 -6.04 3.05
N GLY A 324 -18.99 -5.53 4.22
CA GLY A 324 -19.52 -6.35 5.30
C GLY A 324 -19.93 -5.56 6.53
N LYS A 325 -20.17 -6.28 7.64
CA LYS A 325 -20.43 -5.70 8.96
C LYS A 325 -19.19 -5.89 9.82
N PHE A 326 -18.59 -4.80 10.26
CA PHE A 326 -17.36 -4.75 11.05
C PHE A 326 -17.62 -4.18 12.43
#